data_AF-A0A1F6GWI8-F1
#
_entry.id   AF-A0A1F6GWI8-F1
#
_cell.length_a   1.000
_cell.length_b   1.000
_cell.length_c   1.000
_cell.angle_alpha   90.00
_cell.angle_beta   90.00
_cell.angle_gamma   90.00
#
_symmetry.space_group_name_H-M   'P 1'
#
loop_
_entity.id
_entity.type
_entity.pdbx_description
1 polymer ?
#
loop_
_entity_poly.entity_id
_entity_poly.type
_entity_poly.pdbx_seq_one_letter_code
_entity_poly.pdbx_strand_id
1 'polypeptide(L)'
;MHLFFNLIRNLVSKFDYVISDYTREPVDFSPLLIFATYLLYAIFISLISYLLGKRLKDVFYPKKIIEFDFLVSTALGYIAISTGITLLGFFSLLKPAILCFYIFTIIFIAIYPFKKLCLNLGEFKKQLISCMILLKRNNLVFIGVFLFVLVASVNLINPETREDQYHVDFPRIYLREQTIMIPPSEDLHVSGSSMLAEMYYIPGIFLLSKETARYIHFLFYILCILSLVSFAKIKNFAFAKFIPLVFVTTPEIIRETSSMYVDFQWIFLLILSILLLFANRKLTNKTVFLVGLFIGGMVATKLWTIILIPIIALFFIFLSKNAKIESRFKIIGIYALGVIFVSGIWFFRAYLSTGNPFFPAFQTFETLNGLKYTYNIQRYFTINTNFLNPLSSINVYSPFLFLGIALLFSKIKEAILTIKNYPIFQMTLIVSLIYLFINYPYGRYLLGVYVLLLFIASLGIYFALQQVSRIKYALYLLVFITFAYYFISSVFVLPYAFGLSDKNKYLSRVLTRDNSSYFDFDYKFDKFIQKNDIVAMYNFHGYYYADFNFMDVNSIFESNNKSMEKLREVGVTKLMIRGGDILWFCSKLSINDCKNYSLISSYLVYPYYYLYKIDL
;
A
#
# COMPACT_ATOMS: atom_id res chain seq x y z
N MET A 1 10.47 -31.04 0.67
CA MET A 1 11.58 -31.31 1.62
C MET A 1 12.66 -30.22 1.56
N HIS A 2 13.26 -29.92 0.40
CA HIS A 2 14.28 -28.86 0.26
C HIS A 2 13.83 -27.47 0.76
N LEU A 3 12.58 -27.06 0.44
CA LEU A 3 12.01 -25.80 0.93
C LEU A 3 11.94 -25.75 2.48
N PHE A 4 11.57 -26.85 3.12
CA PHE A 4 11.46 -26.95 4.58
C PHE A 4 12.83 -26.82 5.27
N PHE A 5 13.87 -27.45 4.72
CA PHE A 5 15.25 -27.27 5.20
C PHE A 5 15.72 -25.82 5.06
N ASN A 6 15.38 -25.14 3.96
CA ASN A 6 15.71 -23.73 3.79
C ASN A 6 14.98 -22.83 4.79
N LEU A 7 13.72 -23.14 5.14
CA LEU A 7 12.98 -22.41 6.18
C LEU A 7 13.66 -22.54 7.55
N ILE A 8 14.05 -23.75 7.94
CA ILE A 8 14.76 -24.00 9.21
C ILE A 8 16.11 -23.27 9.22
N ARG A 9 16.91 -23.40 8.16
CA ARG A 9 18.22 -22.73 8.05
C ARG A 9 18.09 -21.21 8.19
N ASN A 10 17.03 -20.62 7.63
CA ASN A 10 16.76 -19.19 7.74
C ASN A 10 16.40 -18.79 9.18
N LEU A 11 15.61 -19.61 9.89
CA LEU A 11 15.30 -19.39 11.31
C LEU A 11 16.55 -19.50 12.19
N VAL A 12 17.41 -20.50 11.96
CA VAL A 12 18.69 -20.66 12.69
C VAL A 12 19.58 -19.43 12.48
N SER A 13 19.77 -19.00 11.24
CA SER A 13 20.57 -17.81 10.94
C SER A 13 20.03 -16.56 11.63
N LYS A 14 18.70 -16.36 11.67
CA LYS A 14 18.10 -15.24 12.40
C LYS A 14 18.37 -15.30 13.89
N PHE A 15 18.29 -16.49 14.49
CA PHE A 15 18.57 -16.70 15.90
C PHE A 15 20.04 -16.39 16.23
N ASP A 16 20.99 -16.87 15.41
CA ASP A 16 22.42 -16.59 15.57
C ASP A 16 22.70 -15.07 15.50
N TYR A 17 22.02 -14.37 14.59
CA TYR A 17 22.11 -12.91 14.50
C TYR A 17 21.59 -12.20 15.74
N VAL A 18 20.47 -12.64 16.33
CA VAL A 18 19.93 -12.04 17.56
C VAL A 18 20.91 -12.18 18.71
N ILE A 19 21.52 -13.36 18.86
CA ILE A 19 22.49 -13.62 19.93
C ILE A 19 23.75 -12.77 19.74
N SER A 20 24.28 -12.73 18.51
CA SER A 20 25.51 -11.97 18.21
C SER A 20 25.34 -10.44 18.35
N ASP A 21 24.11 -9.94 18.23
CA ASP A 21 23.80 -8.52 18.33
C ASP A 21 23.35 -8.08 19.74
N TYR A 22 23.36 -8.96 20.74
CA TYR A 22 22.89 -8.66 22.09
C TYR A 22 23.68 -7.52 22.75
N THR A 23 22.99 -6.50 23.26
CA THR A 23 23.58 -5.23 23.75
C THR A 23 23.77 -5.17 25.28
N ARG A 24 23.24 -6.14 26.04
CA ARG A 24 23.14 -6.13 27.53
C ARG A 24 22.37 -4.95 28.12
N GLU A 25 21.72 -4.13 27.31
CA GLU A 25 20.87 -3.03 27.73
C GLU A 25 19.58 -3.55 28.38
N PRO A 26 18.93 -2.78 29.28
CA PRO A 26 17.63 -3.12 29.82
C PRO A 26 16.56 -3.15 28.73
N VAL A 27 15.49 -3.93 28.95
CA VAL A 27 14.36 -4.02 28.03
C VAL A 27 13.68 -2.65 27.92
N ASP A 28 13.63 -2.09 26.71
CA ASP A 28 12.88 -0.87 26.40
C ASP A 28 11.44 -1.21 26.03
N PHE A 29 10.47 -0.86 26.88
CA PHE A 29 9.04 -1.06 26.63
C PHE A 29 8.36 0.07 25.85
N SER A 30 9.08 1.15 25.50
CA SER A 30 8.55 2.26 24.69
C SER A 30 7.88 1.82 23.37
N PRO A 31 8.35 0.76 22.65
CA PRO A 31 7.71 0.31 21.42
C PRO A 31 6.25 -0.16 21.62
N LEU A 32 5.89 -0.69 22.80
CA LEU A 32 4.51 -1.09 23.09
C LEU A 32 3.59 0.11 23.26
N LEU A 33 4.09 1.18 23.89
CA LEU A 33 3.32 2.42 24.05
C LEU A 33 3.12 3.09 22.68
N ILE A 34 4.16 3.12 21.85
CA ILE A 34 4.10 3.61 20.47
C ILE A 34 3.08 2.80 19.67
N PHE A 35 3.17 1.47 19.73
CA PHE A 35 2.23 0.56 19.09
C PHE A 35 0.78 0.84 19.51
N ALA A 36 0.51 0.93 20.81
CA ALA A 36 -0.82 1.22 21.32
C ALA A 36 -1.34 2.57 20.86
N THR A 37 -0.51 3.62 20.91
CA THR A 37 -0.86 4.98 20.53
C THR A 37 -1.22 5.07 19.05
N TYR A 38 -0.39 4.50 18.17
CA TYR A 38 -0.62 4.56 16.73
C TYR A 38 -1.77 3.66 16.28
N LEU A 39 -1.97 2.51 16.93
CA LEU A 39 -3.15 1.67 16.70
C LEU A 39 -4.44 2.38 17.11
N LEU A 40 -4.47 3.04 18.27
CA LEU A 40 -5.62 3.83 18.72
C LEU A 40 -5.91 4.98 17.74
N TYR A 41 -4.88 5.68 17.27
CA TYR A 41 -5.03 6.72 16.26
C TYR A 41 -5.62 6.18 14.95
N ALA A 42 -5.09 5.06 14.45
CA ALA A 42 -5.60 4.43 13.23
C ALA A 42 -7.07 4.01 13.39
N ILE A 43 -7.44 3.46 14.55
CA ILE A 43 -8.84 3.08 14.85
C ILE A 43 -9.72 4.32 14.87
N PHE A 44 -9.26 5.38 15.53
CA PHE A 44 -9.97 6.65 15.60
C PHE A 44 -10.25 7.23 14.21
N ILE A 45 -9.23 7.39 13.36
CA ILE A 45 -9.43 7.96 12.02
C ILE A 45 -10.32 7.07 11.15
N SER A 46 -10.26 5.74 11.31
CA SER A 46 -11.14 4.79 10.62
C SER A 46 -12.60 4.91 11.06
N LEU A 47 -12.86 5.18 12.36
CA LEU A 47 -14.19 5.47 12.88
C LEU A 47 -14.72 6.82 12.37
N ILE A 48 -13.86 7.84 12.30
CA ILE A 48 -14.23 9.14 11.69
C ILE A 48 -14.59 8.95 10.22
N SER A 49 -13.82 8.16 9.46
CA SER A 49 -14.17 7.78 8.08
C SER A 49 -15.52 7.06 8.00
N TYR A 50 -15.78 6.08 8.86
CA TYR A 50 -17.08 5.42 8.92
C TYR A 50 -18.22 6.44 9.17
N LEU A 51 -18.09 7.31 10.18
CA LEU A 51 -19.14 8.25 10.58
C LEU A 51 -19.40 9.32 9.52
N LEU A 52 -18.35 9.89 8.93
CA LEU A 52 -18.46 10.84 7.84
C LEU A 52 -19.10 10.19 6.61
N GLY A 53 -18.58 9.05 6.18
CA GLY A 53 -19.08 8.38 5.01
C GLY A 53 -20.47 7.76 5.20
N LYS A 54 -20.87 7.43 6.43
CA LYS A 54 -22.25 7.04 6.75
C LYS A 54 -23.23 8.18 6.46
N ARG A 55 -22.85 9.43 6.71
CA ARG A 55 -23.68 10.60 6.38
C ARG A 55 -23.79 10.80 4.88
N LEU A 56 -22.65 10.74 4.18
CA LEU A 56 -22.63 10.80 2.72
C LEU A 56 -23.51 9.70 2.13
N LYS A 57 -23.38 8.48 2.66
CA LYS A 57 -24.21 7.35 2.27
C LYS A 57 -25.69 7.61 2.55
N ASP A 58 -26.07 8.03 3.75
CA ASP A 58 -27.49 8.22 4.09
C ASP A 58 -28.14 9.33 3.24
N VAL A 59 -27.38 10.33 2.77
CA VAL A 59 -27.84 11.37 1.82
C VAL A 59 -28.04 10.82 0.41
N PHE A 60 -27.02 10.17 -0.17
CA PHE A 60 -27.05 9.77 -1.59
C PHE A 60 -27.65 8.37 -1.82
N TYR A 61 -27.54 7.50 -0.81
CA TYR A 61 -27.87 6.08 -0.78
C TYR A 61 -28.61 5.68 0.51
N PRO A 62 -29.83 6.20 0.74
CA PRO A 62 -30.55 6.02 2.01
C PRO A 62 -30.94 4.57 2.32
N LYS A 63 -30.93 3.69 1.31
CA LYS A 63 -31.24 2.27 1.45
C LYS A 63 -29.96 1.48 1.66
N LYS A 64 -30.10 0.35 2.36
CA LYS A 64 -29.04 -0.65 2.51
C LYS A 64 -28.51 -1.07 1.14
N ILE A 65 -27.19 -0.94 0.92
CA ILE A 65 -26.55 -1.21 -0.37
C ILE A 65 -25.99 -2.65 -0.41
N ILE A 66 -25.33 -3.06 0.67
CA ILE A 66 -24.80 -4.42 0.87
C ILE A 66 -25.08 -4.87 2.30
N GLU A 67 -24.87 -6.16 2.60
CA GLU A 67 -25.16 -6.71 3.92
C GLU A 67 -24.44 -5.94 5.06
N PHE A 68 -23.19 -5.55 4.80
CA PHE A 68 -22.29 -4.85 5.71
C PHE A 68 -21.97 -3.45 5.20
N ASP A 69 -22.99 -2.58 5.24
CA ASP A 69 -22.94 -1.19 4.76
C ASP A 69 -21.89 -0.31 5.44
N PHE A 70 -21.38 -0.70 6.63
CA PHE A 70 -20.31 0.04 7.28
C PHE A 70 -19.04 0.09 6.42
N LEU A 71 -18.75 -0.94 5.61
CA LEU A 71 -17.58 -0.97 4.74
C LEU A 71 -17.68 0.08 3.63
N VAL A 72 -18.86 0.21 3.01
CA VAL A 72 -19.15 1.27 2.02
C VAL A 72 -19.02 2.64 2.67
N SER A 73 -19.54 2.78 3.89
CA SER A 73 -19.47 4.04 4.65
C SER A 73 -18.01 4.41 4.94
N THR A 74 -17.18 3.48 5.42
CA THR A 74 -15.75 3.71 5.64
C THR A 74 -15.03 4.10 4.35
N ALA A 75 -15.30 3.44 3.22
CA ALA A 75 -14.71 3.79 1.92
C ALA A 75 -15.08 5.20 1.45
N LEU A 76 -16.35 5.60 1.60
CA LEU A 76 -16.80 6.95 1.26
C LEU A 76 -16.12 8.02 2.14
N GLY A 77 -15.97 7.73 3.44
CA GLY A 77 -15.26 8.65 4.35
C GLY A 77 -13.78 8.76 4.04
N TYR A 78 -13.10 7.65 3.78
CA TYR A 78 -11.71 7.63 3.32
C TYR A 78 -11.53 8.53 2.09
N ILE A 79 -12.34 8.30 1.04
CA ILE A 79 -12.27 9.08 -0.19
C ILE A 79 -12.54 10.57 0.08
N ALA A 80 -13.55 10.89 0.90
CA ALA A 80 -13.91 12.27 1.20
C ALA A 80 -12.78 13.00 1.98
N ILE A 81 -12.23 12.36 3.02
CA ILE A 81 -11.15 12.93 3.83
C ILE A 81 -9.92 13.18 2.96
N SER A 82 -9.50 12.16 2.20
CA SER A 82 -8.34 12.26 1.32
C SER A 82 -8.53 13.33 0.25
N THR A 83 -9.69 13.36 -0.41
CA THR A 83 -9.97 14.33 -1.49
C THR A 83 -9.99 15.76 -0.94
N GLY A 84 -10.56 15.99 0.26
CA GLY A 84 -10.53 17.31 0.87
C GLY A 84 -9.10 17.78 1.18
N ILE A 85 -8.23 16.90 1.65
CA ILE A 85 -6.80 17.21 1.85
C ILE A 85 -6.09 17.43 0.51
N THR A 86 -6.41 16.65 -0.53
CA THR A 86 -5.93 16.90 -1.90
C THR A 86 -6.29 18.30 -2.35
N LEU A 87 -7.53 18.74 -2.14
CA LEU A 87 -7.98 20.09 -2.53
C LEU A 87 -7.24 21.18 -1.75
N LEU A 88 -7.06 21.02 -0.43
CA LEU A 88 -6.23 21.94 0.34
C LEU A 88 -4.82 22.03 -0.22
N GLY A 89 -4.19 20.88 -0.48
CA GLY A 89 -2.88 20.79 -1.10
C GLY A 89 -2.80 21.46 -2.47
N PHE A 90 -3.80 21.22 -3.32
CA PHE A 90 -3.84 21.76 -4.68
C PHE A 90 -3.85 23.28 -4.68
N PHE A 91 -4.56 23.90 -3.72
CA PHE A 91 -4.63 25.36 -3.56
C PHE A 91 -3.56 25.93 -2.61
N SER A 92 -2.53 25.15 -2.24
CA SER A 92 -1.47 25.57 -1.32
C SER A 92 -1.97 26.03 0.07
N LEU A 93 -2.98 25.32 0.58
CA LEU A 93 -3.65 25.57 1.85
C LEU A 93 -3.30 24.51 2.92
N LEU A 94 -2.22 23.74 2.77
CA LEU A 94 -1.76 22.78 3.80
C LEU A 94 -1.00 23.46 4.96
N LYS A 95 -1.34 24.72 5.25
CA LYS A 95 -0.83 25.44 6.42
C LYS A 95 -1.33 24.76 7.70
N PRO A 96 -0.51 24.68 8.77
CA PRO A 96 -0.89 24.01 10.02
C PRO A 96 -2.26 24.45 10.57
N ALA A 97 -2.54 25.75 10.58
CA ALA A 97 -3.82 26.28 11.08
C ALA A 97 -5.03 25.83 10.23
N ILE A 98 -4.90 25.82 8.91
CA ILE A 98 -5.96 25.41 7.98
C ILE A 98 -6.18 23.90 8.06
N LEU A 99 -5.09 23.13 8.15
CA LEU A 99 -5.17 21.68 8.32
C LEU A 99 -5.85 21.31 9.65
N CYS A 100 -5.49 21.98 10.76
CA CYS A 100 -6.18 21.81 12.04
C CYS A 100 -7.67 22.12 11.94
N PHE A 101 -8.02 23.25 11.29
CA PHE A 101 -9.42 23.63 11.08
C PHE A 101 -10.17 22.59 10.24
N TYR A 102 -9.55 22.08 9.18
CA TYR A 102 -10.12 21.01 8.35
C TYR A 102 -10.35 19.73 9.16
N ILE A 103 -9.35 19.26 9.91
CA ILE A 103 -9.46 18.05 10.75
C ILE A 103 -10.58 18.23 11.78
N PHE A 104 -10.64 19.37 12.47
CA PHE A 104 -11.69 19.68 13.42
C PHE A 104 -13.07 19.70 12.75
N THR A 105 -13.18 20.34 11.58
CA THR A 105 -14.43 20.41 10.80
C THR A 105 -14.90 19.02 10.39
N ILE A 106 -14.00 18.16 9.91
CA ILE A 106 -14.32 16.77 9.54
C ILE A 106 -14.78 15.98 10.77
N ILE A 107 -14.09 16.10 11.90
CA ILE A 107 -14.48 15.42 13.15
C ILE A 107 -15.85 15.92 13.61
N PHE A 108 -16.07 17.24 13.62
CA PHE A 108 -17.34 17.85 13.98
C PHE A 108 -18.49 17.38 13.06
N ILE A 109 -18.27 17.44 11.73
CA ILE A 109 -19.20 16.93 10.74
C ILE A 109 -19.38 15.42 10.89
N ALA A 110 -18.41 14.64 11.37
CA ALA A 110 -18.62 13.20 11.58
C ALA A 110 -19.52 12.91 12.80
N ILE A 111 -19.39 13.69 13.88
CA ILE A 111 -20.05 13.42 15.18
C ILE A 111 -21.38 14.17 15.39
N TYR A 112 -21.59 15.34 14.78
CA TYR A 112 -22.78 16.19 15.01
C TYR A 112 -24.02 15.81 14.17
N PRO A 113 -25.21 15.51 14.69
CA PRO A 113 -25.62 15.70 16.07
C PRO A 113 -25.22 14.52 16.93
N PHE A 114 -24.70 14.81 18.12
CA PHE A 114 -24.24 13.82 19.09
C PHE A 114 -25.30 12.76 19.45
N LYS A 115 -26.59 13.11 19.39
CA LYS A 115 -27.71 12.16 19.58
C LYS A 115 -27.65 10.98 18.60
N LYS A 116 -27.19 11.18 17.37
CA LYS A 116 -27.03 10.12 16.35
C LYS A 116 -25.71 9.35 16.49
N LEU A 117 -24.73 9.89 17.21
CA LEU A 117 -23.41 9.27 17.35
C LEU A 117 -23.51 7.88 18.00
N CYS A 118 -24.17 7.77 19.15
CA CYS A 118 -24.34 6.49 19.84
C CYS A 118 -25.10 5.46 18.98
N LEU A 119 -26.10 5.90 18.22
CA LEU A 119 -26.87 5.06 17.30
C LEU A 119 -25.99 4.53 16.16
N ASN A 120 -25.22 5.41 15.51
CA ASN A 120 -24.34 5.04 14.41
C ASN A 120 -23.21 4.12 14.88
N LEU A 121 -22.60 4.39 16.04
CA LEU A 121 -21.59 3.50 16.64
C LEU A 121 -22.20 2.16 17.07
N GLY A 122 -23.45 2.15 17.55
CA GLY A 122 -24.20 0.92 17.83
C GLY A 122 -24.47 0.10 16.55
N GLU A 123 -24.85 0.75 15.45
CA GLU A 123 -25.04 0.12 14.14
C GLU A 123 -23.71 -0.46 13.62
N PHE A 124 -22.62 0.31 13.69
CA PHE A 124 -21.28 -0.16 13.36
C PHE A 124 -20.89 -1.40 14.14
N LYS A 125 -20.99 -1.34 15.47
CA LYS A 125 -20.68 -2.46 16.38
C LYS A 125 -21.52 -3.69 16.04
N LYS A 126 -22.83 -3.52 15.80
CA LYS A 126 -23.74 -4.62 15.44
C LYS A 126 -23.34 -5.28 14.11
N GLN A 127 -23.02 -4.49 13.08
CA GLN A 127 -22.57 -5.01 11.79
C GLN A 127 -21.21 -5.70 11.89
N LEU A 128 -20.27 -5.11 12.63
CA LEU A 128 -18.95 -5.70 12.89
C LEU A 128 -19.07 -7.05 13.61
N ILE A 129 -19.86 -7.12 14.69
CA ILE A 129 -20.15 -8.38 15.40
C ILE A 129 -20.79 -9.39 14.45
N SER A 130 -21.73 -8.98 13.61
CA SER A 130 -22.37 -9.87 12.64
C SER A 130 -21.38 -10.43 11.62
N CYS A 131 -20.39 -9.63 11.19
CA CYS A 131 -19.30 -10.07 10.33
C CYS A 131 -18.37 -11.06 11.06
N MET A 132 -18.05 -10.80 12.33
CA MET A 132 -17.25 -11.70 13.15
C MET A 132 -17.95 -13.04 13.42
N ILE A 133 -19.27 -13.03 13.65
CA ILE A 133 -20.08 -14.26 13.76
C ILE A 133 -20.02 -15.05 12.46
N LEU A 134 -20.11 -14.38 11.31
CA LEU A 134 -20.02 -15.03 10.00
C LEU A 134 -18.65 -15.68 9.78
N LEU A 135 -17.56 -15.00 10.15
CA LEU A 135 -16.21 -15.56 10.12
C LEU A 135 -16.07 -16.78 11.03
N LYS A 136 -16.62 -16.71 12.26
CA LYS A 136 -16.61 -17.80 13.25
C LYS A 136 -17.43 -19.04 12.84
N ARG A 137 -18.30 -18.96 11.84
CA ARG A 137 -19.05 -20.15 11.34
C ARG A 137 -18.14 -21.23 10.77
N ASN A 138 -16.89 -20.91 10.43
CA ASN A 138 -15.90 -21.88 9.98
C ASN A 138 -14.64 -21.78 10.84
N ASN A 139 -14.45 -22.74 11.74
CA ASN A 139 -13.33 -22.75 12.69
C ASN A 139 -11.95 -22.68 12.01
N LEU A 140 -11.75 -23.37 10.87
CA LEU A 140 -10.49 -23.36 10.13
C LEU A 140 -10.15 -21.95 9.64
N VAL A 141 -11.15 -21.28 9.06
CA VAL A 141 -11.00 -19.92 8.53
C VAL A 141 -10.79 -18.94 9.68
N PHE A 142 -11.60 -19.02 10.75
CA PHE A 142 -11.46 -18.15 11.91
C PHE A 142 -10.09 -18.28 12.57
N ILE A 143 -9.61 -19.51 12.82
CA ILE A 143 -8.30 -19.77 13.42
C ILE A 143 -7.20 -19.26 12.49
N GLY A 144 -7.24 -19.57 11.20
CA GLY A 144 -6.24 -19.08 10.25
C GLY A 144 -6.19 -17.56 10.17
N VAL A 145 -7.35 -16.90 10.04
CA VAL A 145 -7.42 -15.43 10.05
C VAL A 145 -6.87 -14.85 11.35
N PHE A 146 -7.26 -15.38 12.51
CA PHE A 146 -6.76 -14.90 13.80
C PHE A 146 -5.24 -15.04 13.93
N LEU A 147 -4.69 -16.21 13.58
CA LEU A 147 -3.26 -16.49 13.67
C LEU A 147 -2.43 -15.58 12.75
N PHE A 148 -2.88 -15.32 11.53
CA PHE A 148 -2.14 -14.45 10.60
C PHE A 148 -2.32 -12.96 10.89
N VAL A 149 -3.47 -12.55 11.45
CA VAL A 149 -3.62 -11.19 12.01
C VAL A 149 -2.68 -10.99 13.21
N LEU A 150 -2.45 -12.03 14.03
CA LEU A 150 -1.48 -11.99 15.12
C LEU A 150 -0.04 -11.82 14.58
N VAL A 151 0.35 -12.58 13.55
CA VAL A 151 1.65 -12.40 12.87
C VAL A 151 1.82 -10.95 12.39
N ALA A 152 0.82 -10.42 11.68
CA ALA A 152 0.85 -9.05 11.18
C ALA A 152 0.96 -8.02 12.32
N SER A 153 0.26 -8.24 13.43
CA SER A 153 0.31 -7.37 14.62
C SER A 153 1.69 -7.38 15.28
N VAL A 154 2.36 -8.53 15.36
CA VAL A 154 3.74 -8.61 15.87
C VAL A 154 4.70 -7.85 14.95
N ASN A 155 4.53 -7.95 13.64
CA ASN A 155 5.38 -7.24 12.68
C ASN A 155 5.23 -5.72 12.72
N LEU A 156 4.12 -5.18 13.23
CA LEU A 156 3.99 -3.73 13.46
C LEU A 156 4.92 -3.21 14.58
N ILE A 157 5.27 -4.06 15.55
CA ILE A 157 6.20 -3.70 16.63
C ILE A 157 7.65 -3.74 16.12
N ASN A 158 7.94 -4.65 15.19
CA ASN A 158 9.26 -4.78 14.59
C ASN A 158 9.70 -3.48 13.89
N PRO A 159 11.01 -3.17 13.88
CA PRO A 159 11.55 -2.05 13.11
C PRO A 159 11.07 -2.10 11.65
N GLU A 160 10.66 -0.96 11.11
CA GLU A 160 10.33 -0.86 9.69
C GLU A 160 11.57 -1.16 8.83
N THR A 161 11.38 -1.96 7.79
CA THR A 161 12.46 -2.42 6.89
C THR A 161 12.08 -2.28 5.41
N ARG A 162 10.90 -1.73 5.13
CA ARG A 162 10.28 -1.63 3.81
C ARG A 162 9.43 -0.36 3.70
N GLU A 163 9.90 0.74 4.27
CA GLU A 163 9.36 2.06 3.94
C GLU A 163 9.46 2.23 2.42
N ASP A 164 8.35 2.54 1.73
CA ASP A 164 8.39 2.98 0.34
C ASP A 164 8.22 4.49 0.33
N GLN A 165 9.36 5.19 0.25
CA GLN A 165 9.52 6.58 0.69
C GLN A 165 8.41 7.49 0.30
N TYR A 166 8.04 7.44 -0.97
CA TYR A 166 7.16 8.45 -1.53
C TYR A 166 5.80 8.43 -0.84
N HIS A 167 5.39 7.31 -0.24
CA HIS A 167 4.13 7.22 0.50
C HIS A 167 4.10 8.03 1.80
N VAL A 168 5.24 8.33 2.42
CA VAL A 168 5.32 9.08 3.69
C VAL A 168 6.22 10.33 3.63
N ASP A 169 7.22 10.32 2.74
CA ASP A 169 8.07 11.47 2.45
C ASP A 169 7.31 12.55 1.70
N PHE A 170 6.49 12.21 0.69
CA PHE A 170 5.67 13.24 0.05
C PHE A 170 4.68 13.90 1.00
N PRO A 171 3.93 13.18 1.86
CA PRO A 171 3.16 13.81 2.93
C PRO A 171 3.96 14.81 3.78
N ARG A 172 5.21 14.51 4.15
CA ARG A 172 6.08 15.45 4.88
C ARG A 172 6.48 16.65 4.02
N ILE A 173 6.87 16.41 2.77
CA ILE A 173 7.20 17.47 1.81
C ILE A 173 5.97 18.37 1.62
N TYR A 174 4.77 17.81 1.43
CA TYR A 174 3.54 18.57 1.26
C TYR A 174 3.16 19.40 2.48
N LEU A 175 3.43 18.90 3.69
CA LEU A 175 3.28 19.68 4.92
C LEU A 175 4.31 20.82 5.02
N ARG A 176 5.56 20.57 4.63
CA ARG A 176 6.65 21.56 4.63
C ARG A 176 6.42 22.67 3.60
N GLU A 177 6.16 22.29 2.36
CA GLU A 177 5.92 23.20 1.23
C GLU A 177 4.48 23.76 1.23
N GLN A 178 3.62 23.26 2.11
CA GLN A 178 2.21 23.66 2.26
C GLN A 178 1.37 23.46 0.99
N THR A 179 1.87 22.66 0.04
CA THR A 179 1.24 22.40 -1.27
C THR A 179 1.56 20.99 -1.76
N ILE A 180 0.67 20.42 -2.57
CA ILE A 180 0.97 19.20 -3.33
C ILE A 180 1.50 19.53 -4.73
N MET A 181 1.56 20.79 -5.15
CA MET A 181 2.00 21.20 -6.50
C MET A 181 3.54 21.17 -6.63
N ILE A 182 4.15 20.07 -6.19
CA ILE A 182 5.59 19.81 -6.29
C ILE A 182 5.89 19.22 -7.67
N PRO A 183 6.73 19.87 -8.49
CA PRO A 183 7.10 19.35 -9.80
C PRO A 183 7.97 18.08 -9.67
N PRO A 184 7.88 17.13 -10.61
CA PRO A 184 8.79 16.00 -10.63
C PRO A 184 10.22 16.41 -10.97
N SER A 185 11.16 15.92 -10.15
CA SER A 185 12.60 15.87 -10.43
C SER A 185 13.06 14.42 -10.61
N GLU A 186 14.34 14.20 -10.85
CA GLU A 186 14.93 12.85 -10.99
C GLU A 186 14.67 11.97 -9.74
N ASP A 187 14.94 12.47 -8.54
CA ASP A 187 14.71 11.70 -7.31
C ASP A 187 13.26 11.79 -6.79
N LEU A 188 12.49 12.80 -7.23
CA LEU A 188 11.06 12.97 -6.93
C LEU A 188 10.15 12.62 -8.11
N HIS A 189 10.58 11.70 -8.97
CA HIS A 189 9.92 11.41 -10.25
C HIS A 189 8.50 10.85 -10.13
N VAL A 190 8.06 10.41 -8.95
CA VAL A 190 6.67 9.98 -8.73
C VAL A 190 5.78 11.09 -8.14
N SER A 191 6.32 12.28 -7.85
CA SER A 191 5.55 13.41 -7.29
C SER A 191 4.30 13.74 -8.12
N GLY A 192 4.39 13.73 -9.45
CA GLY A 192 3.26 14.00 -10.33
C GLY A 192 2.19 12.90 -10.38
N SER A 193 2.41 11.75 -9.74
CA SER A 193 1.46 10.64 -9.73
C SER A 193 0.28 10.87 -8.77
N SER A 194 -0.72 9.97 -8.83
CA SER A 194 -1.87 10.00 -7.94
C SER A 194 -1.53 9.48 -6.55
N MET A 195 -1.94 10.22 -5.49
CA MET A 195 -1.53 9.95 -4.11
C MET A 195 -2.66 10.07 -3.07
N LEU A 196 -3.84 9.50 -3.37
CA LEU A 196 -5.03 9.63 -2.50
C LEU A 196 -4.84 8.99 -1.11
N ALA A 197 -4.09 7.89 -1.01
CA ALA A 197 -3.87 7.23 0.28
C ALA A 197 -2.90 7.99 1.16
N GLU A 198 -1.90 8.62 0.55
CA GLU A 198 -0.90 9.47 1.18
C GLU A 198 -1.55 10.72 1.79
N MET A 199 -2.58 11.28 1.13
CA MET A 199 -3.39 12.35 1.73
C MET A 199 -4.10 11.89 3.00
N TYR A 200 -4.47 10.62 3.10
CA TYR A 200 -5.06 10.04 4.30
C TYR A 200 -4.05 9.85 5.43
N TYR A 201 -2.75 9.79 5.11
CA TYR A 201 -1.67 9.73 6.09
C TYR A 201 -1.32 11.10 6.68
N ILE A 202 -1.54 12.19 5.94
CA ILE A 202 -1.19 13.56 6.37
C ILE A 202 -1.65 13.89 7.81
N PRO A 203 -2.90 13.62 8.24
CA PRO A 203 -3.30 13.93 9.61
C PRO A 203 -2.51 13.17 10.68
N GLY A 204 -2.14 11.91 10.41
CA GLY A 204 -1.35 11.11 11.35
C GLY A 204 0.11 11.54 11.39
N ILE A 205 0.67 11.85 10.23
CA ILE A 205 2.04 12.36 10.11
C ILE A 205 2.17 13.74 10.74
N PHE A 206 1.17 14.59 10.58
CA PHE A 206 1.13 15.94 11.15
C PHE A 206 1.02 15.94 12.68
N LEU A 207 0.17 15.07 13.24
CA LEU A 207 -0.08 15.03 14.68
C LEU A 207 0.92 14.16 15.46
N LEU A 208 1.51 13.17 14.80
CA LEU A 208 2.36 12.15 15.44
C LEU A 208 3.66 11.97 14.64
N SER A 209 3.69 11.02 13.71
CA SER A 209 4.89 10.71 12.92
C SER A 209 4.57 9.91 11.65
N LYS A 210 5.56 9.74 10.77
CA LYS A 210 5.51 8.86 9.58
C LYS A 210 5.00 7.46 9.89
N GLU A 211 5.41 6.94 11.05
CA GLU A 211 5.12 5.58 11.50
C GLU A 211 3.62 5.28 11.58
N THR A 212 2.78 6.30 11.79
CA THR A 212 1.32 6.16 11.78
C THR A 212 0.76 5.56 10.48
N ALA A 213 1.45 5.75 9.35
CA ALA A 213 1.02 5.21 8.05
C ALA A 213 0.92 3.68 8.06
N ARG A 214 1.84 2.96 8.73
CA ARG A 214 1.81 1.49 8.84
C ARG A 214 0.55 1.00 9.54
N TYR A 215 0.14 1.70 10.59
CA TYR A 215 -1.03 1.34 11.40
C TYR A 215 -2.33 1.63 10.67
N ILE A 216 -2.37 2.74 9.92
CA ILE A 216 -3.50 3.05 9.04
C ILE A 216 -3.60 1.99 7.93
N HIS A 217 -2.49 1.69 7.25
CA HIS A 217 -2.42 0.65 6.20
C HIS A 217 -2.87 -0.73 6.74
N PHE A 218 -2.40 -1.10 7.93
CA PHE A 218 -2.81 -2.31 8.61
C PHE A 218 -4.33 -2.37 8.88
N LEU A 219 -4.97 -1.26 9.25
CA LEU A 219 -6.43 -1.27 9.38
C LEU A 219 -7.15 -1.46 8.05
N PHE A 220 -6.60 -0.95 6.94
CA PHE A 220 -7.13 -1.29 5.62
C PHE A 220 -6.96 -2.78 5.29
N TYR A 221 -5.90 -3.44 5.76
CA TYR A 221 -5.80 -4.90 5.70
C TYR A 221 -6.95 -5.60 6.44
N ILE A 222 -7.30 -5.14 7.65
CA ILE A 222 -8.46 -5.65 8.39
C ILE A 222 -9.76 -5.39 7.61
N LEU A 223 -9.94 -4.21 7.03
CA LEU A 223 -11.10 -3.88 6.20
C LEU A 223 -11.18 -4.76 4.94
N CYS A 224 -10.04 -5.13 4.34
CA CYS A 224 -9.99 -6.09 3.24
C CYS A 224 -10.52 -7.46 3.70
N ILE A 225 -10.05 -7.98 4.83
CA ILE A 225 -10.53 -9.26 5.38
C ILE A 225 -12.05 -9.23 5.60
N LEU A 226 -12.56 -8.18 6.25
CA LEU A 226 -14.00 -8.02 6.52
C LEU A 226 -14.82 -7.93 5.22
N SER A 227 -14.28 -7.25 4.20
CA SER A 227 -14.89 -7.19 2.87
C SER A 227 -14.92 -8.56 2.18
N LEU A 228 -13.86 -9.36 2.31
CA LEU A 228 -13.80 -10.71 1.75
C LEU A 228 -14.77 -11.67 2.47
N VAL A 229 -14.93 -11.55 3.79
CA VAL A 229 -15.94 -12.30 4.56
C VAL A 229 -17.35 -12.04 4.05
N SER A 230 -17.62 -10.82 3.58
CA SER A 230 -18.93 -10.40 3.08
C SER A 230 -19.42 -11.20 1.88
N PHE A 231 -18.52 -11.75 1.05
CA PHE A 231 -18.91 -12.58 -0.09
C PHE A 231 -19.63 -13.87 0.31
N ALA A 232 -19.40 -14.39 1.52
CA ALA A 232 -20.09 -15.59 2.01
C ALA A 232 -21.60 -15.38 2.23
N LYS A 233 -22.09 -14.13 2.18
CA LYS A 233 -23.53 -13.79 2.24
C LYS A 233 -24.21 -13.84 0.88
N ILE A 234 -23.45 -13.88 -0.22
CA ILE A 234 -24.02 -13.99 -1.56
C ILE A 234 -24.52 -15.43 -1.74
N LYS A 235 -25.82 -15.59 -2.01
CA LYS A 235 -26.55 -16.88 -2.01
C LYS A 235 -25.82 -18.00 -2.75
N ASN A 236 -25.16 -17.68 -3.87
CA ASN A 236 -24.54 -18.67 -4.75
C ASN A 236 -23.03 -18.86 -4.47
N PHE A 237 -22.45 -18.12 -3.52
CA PHE A 237 -21.01 -18.12 -3.25
C PHE A 237 -20.70 -18.89 -1.96
N ALA A 238 -21.24 -20.10 -1.81
CA ALA A 238 -21.00 -20.92 -0.62
C ALA A 238 -19.50 -21.23 -0.38
N PHE A 239 -18.70 -21.23 -1.45
CA PHE A 239 -17.26 -21.39 -1.42
C PHE A 239 -16.52 -20.15 -0.89
N ALA A 240 -17.12 -18.95 -0.96
CA ALA A 240 -16.46 -17.69 -0.60
C ALA A 240 -16.06 -17.59 0.88
N LYS A 241 -16.61 -18.46 1.74
CA LYS A 241 -16.19 -18.55 3.15
C LYS A 241 -14.69 -18.85 3.34
N PHE A 242 -14.01 -19.42 2.35
CA PHE A 242 -12.56 -19.71 2.41
C PHE A 242 -11.67 -18.59 1.87
N ILE A 243 -12.24 -17.57 1.20
CA ILE A 243 -11.47 -16.47 0.60
C ILE A 243 -10.58 -15.74 1.63
N PRO A 244 -11.08 -15.38 2.83
CA PRO A 244 -10.24 -14.73 3.83
C PRO A 244 -9.01 -15.55 4.22
N LEU A 245 -9.15 -16.87 4.33
CA LEU A 245 -8.03 -17.77 4.68
C LEU A 245 -6.94 -17.76 3.61
N VAL A 246 -7.34 -17.87 2.33
CA VAL A 246 -6.38 -17.83 1.21
C VAL A 246 -5.68 -16.47 1.16
N PHE A 247 -6.41 -15.37 1.43
CA PHE A 247 -5.86 -14.03 1.46
C PHE A 247 -4.82 -13.83 2.58
N VAL A 248 -5.13 -14.16 3.83
CA VAL A 248 -4.22 -13.89 4.96
C VAL A 248 -2.97 -14.78 4.98
N THR A 249 -3.00 -15.92 4.31
CA THR A 249 -1.88 -16.88 4.24
C THR A 249 -0.91 -16.56 3.09
N THR A 250 -1.11 -15.45 2.40
CA THR A 250 -0.31 -15.02 1.26
C THR A 250 1.01 -14.41 1.73
N PRO A 251 2.18 -14.89 1.28
CA PRO A 251 3.47 -14.35 1.66
C PRO A 251 3.56 -12.83 1.41
N GLU A 252 3.16 -12.38 0.22
CA GLU A 252 3.16 -10.94 -0.11
C GLU A 252 2.25 -10.16 0.83
N ILE A 253 1.01 -10.61 1.08
CA ILE A 253 0.09 -9.90 1.98
C ILE A 253 0.68 -9.76 3.38
N ILE A 254 1.23 -10.85 3.96
CA ILE A 254 1.89 -10.83 5.27
C ILE A 254 3.01 -9.81 5.28
N ARG A 255 3.81 -9.80 4.21
CA ARG A 255 4.94 -8.89 4.05
C ARG A 255 4.53 -7.43 4.01
N GLU A 256 3.44 -7.11 3.33
CA GLU A 256 2.95 -5.74 3.19
C GLU A 256 2.19 -5.25 4.44
N THR A 257 1.65 -6.15 5.29
CA THR A 257 0.82 -5.77 6.47
C THR A 257 1.49 -4.86 7.50
N SER A 258 2.82 -4.82 7.51
CA SER A 258 3.60 -4.08 8.49
C SER A 258 4.46 -3.01 7.82
N SER A 259 4.05 -2.50 6.66
CA SER A 259 4.85 -1.56 5.86
C SER A 259 4.05 -0.33 5.47
N MET A 260 4.75 0.78 5.21
CA MET A 260 4.16 2.09 4.88
C MET A 260 3.67 2.19 3.42
N TYR A 261 2.93 1.18 2.95
CA TYR A 261 2.41 1.12 1.59
C TYR A 261 1.03 1.75 1.46
N VAL A 262 0.48 1.77 0.25
CA VAL A 262 -0.91 2.15 -0.03
C VAL A 262 -1.76 0.97 -0.50
N ASP A 263 -1.16 -0.23 -0.44
CA ASP A 263 -1.69 -1.39 -1.15
C ASP A 263 -3.06 -1.86 -0.67
N PHE A 264 -3.30 -1.88 0.65
CA PHE A 264 -4.60 -2.32 1.16
C PHE A 264 -5.72 -1.31 0.92
N GLN A 265 -5.43 -0.02 0.77
CA GLN A 265 -6.43 1.00 0.45
C GLN A 265 -7.03 0.74 -0.94
N TRP A 266 -6.18 0.56 -1.96
CA TRP A 266 -6.68 0.32 -3.32
C TRP A 266 -7.30 -1.08 -3.45
N ILE A 267 -6.75 -2.09 -2.78
CA ILE A 267 -7.33 -3.45 -2.73
C ILE A 267 -8.71 -3.42 -2.07
N PHE A 268 -8.88 -2.69 -0.97
CA PHE A 268 -10.16 -2.53 -0.29
C PHE A 268 -11.22 -1.94 -1.21
N LEU A 269 -10.89 -0.86 -1.93
CA LEU A 269 -11.79 -0.25 -2.91
C LEU A 269 -12.12 -1.19 -4.08
N LEU A 270 -11.16 -1.98 -4.56
CA LEU A 270 -11.39 -3.00 -5.58
C LEU A 270 -12.34 -4.10 -5.08
N ILE A 271 -12.08 -4.66 -3.90
CA ILE A 271 -12.91 -5.71 -3.30
C ILE A 271 -14.34 -5.21 -3.12
N LEU A 272 -14.53 -3.98 -2.64
CA LEU A 272 -15.86 -3.40 -2.48
C LEU A 272 -16.57 -3.16 -3.81
N SER A 273 -15.84 -2.71 -4.84
CA SER A 273 -16.39 -2.56 -6.19
C SER A 273 -16.91 -3.89 -6.72
N ILE A 274 -16.13 -4.96 -6.57
CA ILE A 274 -16.52 -6.33 -6.93
C ILE A 274 -17.73 -6.78 -6.09
N LEU A 275 -17.70 -6.57 -4.77
CA LEU A 275 -18.79 -6.95 -3.89
C LEU A 275 -20.10 -6.25 -4.29
N LEU A 276 -20.07 -4.96 -4.64
CA LEU A 276 -21.23 -4.22 -5.11
C LEU A 276 -21.82 -4.77 -6.41
N LEU A 277 -20.96 -5.22 -7.34
CA LEU A 277 -21.37 -5.84 -8.59
C LEU A 277 -22.13 -7.16 -8.38
N PHE A 278 -21.73 -7.96 -7.38
CA PHE A 278 -22.28 -9.30 -7.16
C PHE A 278 -23.33 -9.39 -6.04
N ALA A 279 -23.32 -8.48 -5.07
CA ALA A 279 -24.29 -8.46 -3.97
C ALA A 279 -25.67 -7.93 -4.42
N ASN A 280 -25.70 -7.05 -5.42
CA ASN A 280 -26.93 -6.44 -5.92
C ASN A 280 -27.52 -7.23 -7.08
N ARG A 281 -28.79 -7.64 -6.97
CA ARG A 281 -29.50 -8.37 -8.06
C ARG A 281 -29.79 -7.49 -9.29
N LYS A 282 -29.81 -6.17 -9.13
CA LYS A 282 -30.05 -5.19 -10.20
C LYS A 282 -28.99 -4.10 -10.16
N LEU A 283 -28.34 -3.84 -11.28
CA LEU A 283 -27.41 -2.73 -11.45
C LEU A 283 -28.22 -1.43 -11.62
N THR A 284 -28.34 -0.65 -10.55
CA THR A 284 -28.95 0.68 -10.62
C THR A 284 -27.91 1.73 -11.00
N ASN A 285 -28.34 2.87 -11.57
CA ASN A 285 -27.45 4.01 -11.85
C ASN A 285 -26.64 4.42 -10.61
N LYS A 286 -27.27 4.44 -9.44
CA LYS A 286 -26.60 4.75 -8.17
C LYS A 286 -25.49 3.75 -7.85
N THR A 287 -25.76 2.45 -7.99
CA THR A 287 -24.76 1.38 -7.78
C THR A 287 -23.62 1.49 -8.78
N VAL A 288 -23.92 1.75 -10.06
CA VAL A 288 -22.91 1.91 -11.11
C VAL A 288 -22.00 3.11 -10.83
N PHE A 289 -22.57 4.25 -10.45
CA PHE A 289 -21.81 5.43 -10.05
C PHE A 289 -20.93 5.14 -8.84
N LEU A 290 -21.45 4.43 -7.83
CA LEU A 290 -20.69 4.08 -6.62
C LEU A 290 -19.51 3.14 -6.93
N VAL A 291 -19.71 2.16 -7.81
CA VAL A 291 -18.62 1.31 -8.33
C VAL A 291 -17.60 2.18 -9.07
N GLY A 292 -18.04 3.12 -9.90
CA GLY A 292 -17.18 4.10 -10.55
C GLY A 292 -16.36 4.91 -9.55
N LEU A 293 -17.00 5.43 -8.50
CA LEU A 293 -16.37 6.22 -7.45
C LEU A 293 -15.29 5.44 -6.70
N PHE A 294 -15.54 4.17 -6.37
CA PHE A 294 -14.54 3.31 -5.72
C PHE A 294 -13.39 2.93 -6.66
N ILE A 295 -13.66 2.66 -7.94
CA ILE A 295 -12.60 2.45 -8.93
C ILE A 295 -11.80 3.74 -9.17
N GLY A 296 -12.44 4.91 -9.18
CA GLY A 296 -11.78 6.21 -9.23
C GLY A 296 -10.85 6.42 -8.04
N GLY A 297 -11.32 6.11 -6.83
CA GLY A 297 -10.50 6.15 -5.62
C GLY A 297 -9.33 5.15 -5.64
N MET A 298 -9.52 3.96 -6.21
CA MET A 298 -8.48 2.95 -6.37
C MET A 298 -7.37 3.47 -7.30
N VAL A 299 -7.73 4.04 -8.44
CA VAL A 299 -6.78 4.61 -9.40
C VAL A 299 -6.10 5.87 -8.85
N ALA A 300 -6.85 6.69 -8.10
CA ALA A 300 -6.31 7.83 -7.39
C ALA A 300 -5.35 7.43 -6.25
N THR A 301 -5.45 6.21 -5.73
CA THR A 301 -4.53 5.65 -4.73
C THR A 301 -3.28 5.05 -5.38
N LYS A 302 -3.44 4.40 -6.54
CA LYS A 302 -2.32 3.76 -7.25
C LYS A 302 -2.57 3.79 -8.75
N LEU A 303 -1.89 4.70 -9.45
CA LEU A 303 -2.09 4.97 -10.88
C LEU A 303 -2.05 3.71 -11.75
N TRP A 304 -1.15 2.76 -11.47
CA TRP A 304 -1.01 1.52 -12.23
C TRP A 304 -2.29 0.68 -12.32
N THR A 305 -3.21 0.87 -11.38
CA THR A 305 -4.52 0.19 -11.41
C THR A 305 -5.47 0.75 -12.47
N ILE A 306 -5.08 1.80 -13.21
CA ILE A 306 -5.85 2.43 -14.30
C ILE A 306 -6.30 1.42 -15.36
N ILE A 307 -5.53 0.37 -15.60
CA ILE A 307 -5.90 -0.71 -16.53
C ILE A 307 -7.21 -1.40 -16.14
N LEU A 308 -7.58 -1.40 -14.86
CA LEU A 308 -8.83 -2.03 -14.41
C LEU A 308 -10.07 -1.22 -14.84
N ILE A 309 -9.94 0.07 -15.19
CA ILE A 309 -11.07 0.90 -15.65
C ILE A 309 -11.75 0.29 -16.89
N PRO A 310 -11.04 0.11 -18.04
CA PRO A 310 -11.66 -0.45 -19.23
C PRO A 310 -12.17 -1.87 -19.00
N ILE A 311 -11.54 -2.65 -18.11
CA ILE A 311 -11.97 -4.03 -17.81
C ILE A 311 -13.32 -4.05 -17.10
N ILE A 312 -13.49 -3.22 -16.07
CA ILE A 312 -14.77 -3.12 -15.37
C ILE A 312 -15.85 -2.53 -16.29
N ALA A 313 -15.50 -1.60 -17.18
CA ALA A 313 -16.43 -1.11 -18.20
C ALA A 313 -16.88 -2.21 -19.18
N LEU A 314 -15.96 -3.03 -19.69
CA LEU A 314 -16.29 -4.20 -20.52
C LEU A 314 -17.15 -5.20 -19.76
N PHE A 315 -16.88 -5.40 -18.46
CA PHE A 315 -17.69 -6.28 -17.64
C PHE A 315 -19.12 -5.75 -17.44
N PHE A 316 -19.32 -4.43 -17.33
CA PHE A 316 -20.66 -3.84 -17.34
C PHE A 316 -21.39 -4.10 -18.67
N ILE A 317 -20.71 -4.01 -19.81
CA ILE A 317 -21.27 -4.36 -21.12
C ILE A 317 -21.68 -5.83 -21.14
N PHE A 318 -20.83 -6.72 -20.63
CA PHE A 318 -21.12 -8.15 -20.53
C PHE A 318 -22.35 -8.44 -19.66
N LEU A 319 -22.45 -7.82 -18.48
CA LEU A 319 -23.59 -7.97 -17.58
C LEU A 319 -24.88 -7.36 -18.17
N SER A 320 -24.76 -6.38 -19.06
CA SER A 320 -25.87 -5.71 -19.73
C SER A 320 -26.09 -6.18 -21.17
N LYS A 321 -25.59 -7.37 -21.55
CA LYS A 321 -25.66 -7.91 -22.93
C LYS A 321 -27.08 -8.08 -23.50
N ASN A 322 -28.11 -8.10 -22.66
CA ASN A 322 -29.52 -8.18 -23.07
C ASN A 322 -30.22 -6.80 -23.06
N ALA A 323 -29.54 -5.74 -22.61
CA ALA A 323 -30.08 -4.39 -22.61
C ALA A 323 -29.90 -3.72 -23.99
N LYS A 324 -30.77 -2.75 -24.29
CA LYS A 324 -30.62 -1.83 -25.44
C LYS A 324 -29.27 -1.13 -25.41
N ILE A 325 -28.72 -0.82 -26.58
CA ILE A 325 -27.39 -0.20 -26.72
C ILE A 325 -27.28 1.14 -25.96
N GLU A 326 -28.32 1.98 -26.02
CA GLU A 326 -28.42 3.25 -25.28
C GLU A 326 -28.25 3.06 -23.77
N SER A 327 -28.89 2.02 -23.21
CA SER A 327 -28.76 1.70 -21.79
C SER A 327 -27.33 1.28 -21.43
N ARG A 328 -26.60 0.63 -22.35
CA ARG A 328 -25.19 0.25 -22.12
C ARG A 328 -24.30 1.48 -22.10
N PHE A 329 -24.45 2.39 -23.08
CA PHE A 329 -23.72 3.66 -23.10
C PHE A 329 -24.02 4.50 -21.86
N LYS A 330 -25.28 4.54 -21.41
CA LYS A 330 -25.65 5.20 -20.17
C LYS A 330 -24.95 4.60 -18.95
N ILE A 331 -24.89 3.27 -18.82
CA ILE A 331 -24.18 2.59 -17.72
C ILE A 331 -22.69 2.95 -17.75
N ILE A 332 -22.05 2.88 -18.92
CA ILE A 332 -20.63 3.22 -19.08
C ILE A 332 -20.38 4.69 -18.73
N GLY A 333 -21.23 5.61 -19.21
CA GLY A 333 -21.13 7.03 -18.90
C GLY A 333 -21.24 7.32 -17.40
N ILE A 334 -22.20 6.71 -16.72
CA ILE A 334 -22.37 6.85 -15.26
C ILE A 334 -21.16 6.28 -14.50
N TYR A 335 -20.65 5.13 -14.95
CA TYR A 335 -19.45 4.53 -14.38
C TYR A 335 -18.23 5.46 -14.56
N ALA A 336 -18.00 5.96 -15.77
CA ALA A 336 -16.91 6.87 -16.09
C ALA A 336 -16.99 8.19 -15.28
N LEU A 337 -18.20 8.75 -15.12
CA LEU A 337 -18.43 9.90 -14.26
C LEU A 337 -18.02 9.62 -12.81
N GLY A 338 -18.37 8.45 -12.27
CA GLY A 338 -17.93 8.05 -10.93
C GLY A 338 -16.41 7.94 -10.81
N VAL A 339 -15.74 7.36 -11.82
CA VAL A 339 -14.28 7.25 -11.84
C VAL A 339 -13.62 8.62 -11.83
N ILE A 340 -14.00 9.49 -12.78
CA ILE A 340 -13.44 10.83 -12.94
C ILE A 340 -13.69 11.70 -11.72
N PHE A 341 -14.80 11.51 -11.01
CA PHE A 341 -15.14 12.31 -9.82
C PHE A 341 -14.03 12.32 -8.77
N VAL A 342 -13.32 11.21 -8.58
CA VAL A 342 -12.22 11.11 -7.60
C VAL A 342 -10.85 11.22 -8.28
N SER A 343 -10.65 10.54 -9.41
CA SER A 343 -9.32 10.52 -10.04
C SER A 343 -9.01 11.78 -10.86
N GLY A 344 -10.03 12.54 -11.25
CA GLY A 344 -9.91 13.69 -12.15
C GLY A 344 -8.98 14.78 -11.62
N ILE A 345 -9.03 15.09 -10.32
CA ILE A 345 -8.14 16.11 -9.72
C ILE A 345 -6.66 15.72 -9.80
N TRP A 346 -6.36 14.42 -9.66
CA TRP A 346 -5.00 13.91 -9.75
C TRP A 346 -4.48 13.95 -11.18
N PHE A 347 -5.30 13.56 -12.15
CA PHE A 347 -4.95 13.65 -13.56
C PHE A 347 -4.79 15.09 -14.02
N PHE A 348 -5.63 15.99 -13.52
CA PHE A 348 -5.50 17.42 -13.79
C PHE A 348 -4.22 18.00 -13.20
N ARG A 349 -3.91 17.69 -11.92
CA ARG A 349 -2.63 18.05 -11.31
C ARG A 349 -1.44 17.54 -12.10
N ALA A 350 -1.44 16.25 -12.46
CA ALA A 350 -0.37 15.64 -13.25
C ALA A 350 -0.16 16.37 -14.58
N TYR A 351 -1.26 16.71 -15.27
CA TYR A 351 -1.23 17.48 -16.51
C TYR A 351 -0.65 18.88 -16.33
N LEU A 352 -1.04 19.60 -15.29
CA LEU A 352 -0.50 20.93 -14.99
C LEU A 352 1.01 20.90 -14.70
N SER A 353 1.48 19.88 -13.98
CA SER A 353 2.89 19.78 -13.58
C SER A 353 3.81 19.22 -14.67
N THR A 354 3.29 18.41 -15.59
CA THR A 354 4.13 17.59 -16.49
C THR A 354 3.71 17.62 -17.96
N GLY A 355 2.55 18.20 -18.28
CA GLY A 355 1.91 18.07 -19.59
C GLY A 355 1.25 16.71 -19.85
N ASN A 356 1.33 15.76 -18.90
CA ASN A 356 0.83 14.39 -19.03
C ASN A 356 -0.15 14.03 -17.89
N PRO A 357 -1.43 13.75 -18.17
CA PRO A 357 -2.42 13.43 -17.13
C PRO A 357 -2.20 12.06 -16.46
N PHE A 358 -1.38 11.19 -17.06
CA PHE A 358 -1.09 9.85 -16.54
C PHE A 358 0.38 9.71 -16.12
N PHE A 359 1.04 10.82 -15.79
CA PHE A 359 2.43 10.81 -15.34
C PHE A 359 2.66 9.84 -14.14
N PRO A 360 3.77 9.06 -14.13
CA PRO A 360 4.88 9.03 -15.09
C PRO A 360 4.67 8.07 -16.28
N ALA A 361 3.49 7.48 -16.44
CA ALA A 361 3.23 6.57 -17.55
C ALA A 361 3.31 7.30 -18.90
N PHE A 362 3.82 6.61 -19.93
CA PHE A 362 3.89 7.10 -21.31
C PHE A 362 4.81 8.31 -21.54
N GLN A 363 5.85 8.48 -20.71
CA GLN A 363 6.79 9.60 -20.83
C GLN A 363 8.26 9.15 -20.89
N THR A 364 9.10 10.02 -21.45
CA THR A 364 10.56 9.93 -21.35
C THR A 364 11.08 11.06 -20.47
N PHE A 365 11.92 10.74 -19.50
CA PHE A 365 12.59 11.68 -18.61
C PHE A 365 14.10 11.59 -18.80
N GLU A 366 14.81 12.72 -18.74
CA GLU A 366 16.26 12.81 -18.83
C GLU A 366 16.83 13.34 -17.51
N THR A 367 17.83 12.65 -16.97
CA THR A 367 18.48 12.99 -15.69
C THR A 367 19.50 14.10 -15.81
N LEU A 368 19.95 14.67 -14.67
CA LEU A 368 21.05 15.66 -14.66
C LEU A 368 22.36 15.12 -15.27
N ASN A 369 22.51 13.80 -15.28
CA ASN A 369 23.65 13.07 -15.85
C ASN A 369 23.44 12.66 -17.32
N GLY A 370 22.34 13.06 -17.97
CA GLY A 370 22.01 12.74 -19.36
C GLY A 370 21.46 11.32 -19.58
N LEU A 371 21.05 10.60 -18.53
CA LEU A 371 20.42 9.28 -18.67
C LEU A 371 18.93 9.44 -19.01
N LYS A 372 18.45 8.68 -20.00
CA LYS A 372 17.06 8.73 -20.44
C LYS A 372 16.25 7.53 -19.93
N TYR A 373 15.30 7.79 -19.03
CA TYR A 373 14.30 6.82 -18.59
C TYR A 373 13.07 6.91 -19.47
N THR A 374 12.71 5.79 -20.12
CA THR A 374 11.55 5.72 -21.01
C THR A 374 10.48 4.80 -20.44
N TYR A 375 9.29 5.35 -20.20
CA TYR A 375 8.07 4.69 -19.73
C TYR A 375 7.06 4.56 -20.89
N ASN A 376 7.53 4.24 -22.10
CA ASN A 376 6.68 4.19 -23.29
C ASN A 376 5.65 3.05 -23.23
N ILE A 377 4.62 3.14 -24.08
CA ILE A 377 3.52 2.17 -24.12
C ILE A 377 3.99 0.73 -24.40
N GLN A 378 5.06 0.56 -25.18
CA GLN A 378 5.64 -0.76 -25.48
C GLN A 378 6.24 -1.43 -24.24
N ARG A 379 6.88 -0.66 -23.34
CA ARG A 379 7.40 -1.17 -22.06
C ARG A 379 6.30 -1.48 -21.06
N TYR A 380 5.16 -0.79 -21.16
CA TYR A 380 3.96 -1.11 -20.38
C TYR A 380 3.31 -2.40 -20.87
N PHE A 381 3.12 -2.56 -22.19
CA PHE A 381 2.48 -3.72 -22.79
C PHE A 381 3.51 -4.70 -23.37
N THR A 382 3.99 -5.61 -22.53
CA THR A 382 4.86 -6.71 -22.94
C THR A 382 4.44 -7.99 -22.24
N ILE A 383 4.92 -9.13 -22.74
CA ILE A 383 4.70 -10.42 -22.10
C ILE A 383 5.30 -10.36 -20.69
N ASN A 384 4.45 -10.55 -19.69
CA ASN A 384 4.85 -10.53 -18.30
C ASN A 384 5.51 -11.86 -17.92
N THR A 385 6.83 -11.91 -18.07
CA THR A 385 7.63 -13.09 -17.69
C THR A 385 7.58 -13.36 -16.18
N ASN A 386 7.41 -12.33 -15.35
CA ASN A 386 7.27 -12.47 -13.89
C ASN A 386 5.97 -13.17 -13.48
N PHE A 387 4.89 -12.96 -14.24
CA PHE A 387 3.61 -13.65 -14.03
C PHE A 387 3.71 -15.14 -14.38
N LEU A 388 4.51 -15.48 -15.39
CA LEU A 388 4.75 -16.86 -15.83
C LEU A 388 5.84 -17.57 -15.02
N ASN A 389 6.66 -16.82 -14.27
CA ASN A 389 7.76 -17.37 -13.49
C ASN A 389 7.25 -18.06 -12.20
N PRO A 390 7.44 -19.38 -12.05
CA PRO A 390 6.98 -20.11 -10.86
C PRO A 390 7.65 -19.64 -9.56
N LEU A 391 8.93 -19.23 -9.60
CA LEU A 391 9.66 -18.77 -8.43
C LEU A 391 9.13 -17.42 -7.93
N SER A 392 8.82 -16.52 -8.86
CA SER A 392 8.10 -15.26 -8.57
C SER A 392 6.74 -15.56 -7.94
N SER A 393 5.98 -16.47 -8.54
CA SER A 393 4.63 -16.83 -8.09
C SER A 393 4.60 -17.43 -6.67
N ILE A 394 5.58 -18.24 -6.29
CA ILE A 394 5.69 -18.84 -4.94
C ILE A 394 5.97 -17.78 -3.86
N ASN A 395 6.72 -16.73 -4.21
CA ASN A 395 7.02 -15.63 -3.29
C ASN A 395 5.84 -14.65 -3.15
N VAL A 396 4.91 -14.65 -4.10
CA VAL A 396 3.77 -13.72 -4.11
C VAL A 396 2.50 -14.38 -3.60
N TYR A 397 2.17 -15.58 -4.05
CA TYR A 397 0.88 -16.21 -3.82
C TYR A 397 0.84 -17.17 -2.63
N SER A 398 -0.34 -17.33 -2.04
CA SER A 398 -0.54 -18.25 -0.91
C SER A 398 -0.30 -19.71 -1.31
N PRO A 399 0.31 -20.55 -0.42
CA PRO A 399 0.26 -22.00 -0.55
C PRO A 399 -1.17 -22.55 -0.71
N PHE A 400 -2.16 -21.89 -0.10
CA PHE A 400 -3.57 -22.23 -0.25
C PHE A 400 -4.13 -21.88 -1.63
N LEU A 401 -3.53 -20.93 -2.35
CA LEU A 401 -3.91 -20.66 -3.74
C LEU A 401 -3.59 -21.90 -4.59
N PHE A 402 -2.33 -22.35 -4.56
CA PHE A 402 -1.87 -23.50 -5.34
C PHE A 402 -2.61 -24.77 -4.94
N LEU A 403 -2.74 -25.02 -3.63
CA LEU A 403 -3.50 -26.17 -3.13
C LEU A 403 -4.97 -26.09 -3.57
N GLY A 404 -5.62 -24.94 -3.46
CA GLY A 404 -7.01 -24.76 -3.89
C GLY A 404 -7.19 -25.04 -5.38
N ILE A 405 -6.28 -24.55 -6.23
CA ILE A 405 -6.30 -24.85 -7.67
C ILE A 405 -6.12 -26.35 -7.92
N ALA A 406 -5.14 -27.00 -7.27
CA ALA A 406 -4.94 -28.45 -7.39
C ALA A 406 -6.16 -29.26 -6.91
N LEU A 407 -6.86 -28.78 -5.88
CA LEU A 407 -8.05 -29.44 -5.36
C LEU A 407 -9.28 -29.30 -6.28
N LEU A 408 -9.28 -28.40 -7.27
CA LEU A 408 -10.37 -28.37 -8.28
C LEU A 408 -10.46 -29.67 -9.07
N PHE A 409 -9.35 -30.37 -9.27
CA PHE A 409 -9.31 -31.65 -9.99
C PHE A 409 -10.12 -32.75 -9.29
N SER A 410 -10.41 -32.60 -7.98
CA SER A 410 -11.27 -33.53 -7.23
C SER A 410 -12.70 -33.61 -7.78
N LYS A 411 -13.20 -32.50 -8.35
CA LYS A 411 -14.53 -32.37 -8.97
C LYS A 411 -14.45 -31.56 -10.26
N ILE A 412 -13.62 -32.01 -11.21
CA ILE A 412 -13.31 -31.20 -12.40
C ILE A 412 -14.54 -30.89 -13.27
N LYS A 413 -15.50 -31.82 -13.38
CA LYS A 413 -16.72 -31.61 -14.17
C LYS A 413 -17.59 -30.50 -13.55
N GLU A 414 -17.84 -30.58 -12.25
CA GLU A 414 -18.61 -29.57 -11.51
C GLU A 414 -17.88 -28.24 -11.44
N ALA A 415 -16.55 -28.26 -11.33
CA ALA A 415 -15.71 -27.06 -11.40
C ALA A 415 -15.84 -26.35 -12.74
N ILE A 416 -15.74 -27.07 -13.86
CA ILE A 416 -15.93 -26.48 -15.21
C ILE A 416 -17.32 -25.88 -15.35
N LEU A 417 -18.37 -26.59 -14.92
CA LEU A 417 -19.74 -26.09 -14.96
C LEU A 417 -19.92 -24.83 -14.10
N THR A 418 -19.36 -24.82 -12.89
CA THR A 418 -19.41 -23.67 -11.98
C THR A 418 -18.64 -22.49 -12.55
N ILE A 419 -17.42 -22.70 -13.06
CA ILE A 419 -16.58 -21.66 -13.65
C ILE A 419 -17.28 -21.01 -14.86
N LYS A 420 -17.91 -21.83 -15.72
CA LYS A 420 -18.63 -21.34 -16.90
C LYS A 420 -19.85 -20.50 -16.55
N ASN A 421 -20.57 -20.86 -15.48
CA ASN A 421 -21.88 -20.28 -15.16
C ASN A 421 -21.82 -19.05 -14.25
N TYR A 422 -20.69 -18.78 -13.61
CA TYR A 422 -20.55 -17.68 -12.65
C TYR A 422 -19.73 -16.53 -13.24
N PRO A 423 -20.32 -15.33 -13.39
CA PRO A 423 -19.63 -14.20 -14.04
C PRO A 423 -18.33 -13.75 -13.35
N ILE A 424 -18.18 -14.01 -12.05
CA ILE A 424 -16.94 -13.71 -11.32
C ILE A 424 -15.73 -14.43 -11.92
N PHE A 425 -15.86 -15.69 -12.35
CA PHE A 425 -14.73 -16.43 -12.94
C PHE A 425 -14.42 -15.99 -14.36
N GLN A 426 -15.42 -15.52 -15.10
CA GLN A 426 -15.22 -14.90 -16.41
C GLN A 426 -14.45 -13.58 -16.26
N MET A 427 -14.80 -12.78 -15.25
CA MET A 427 -14.04 -11.59 -14.89
C MET A 427 -12.59 -11.93 -14.48
N THR A 428 -12.40 -12.98 -13.66
CA THR A 428 -11.06 -13.49 -13.29
C THR A 428 -10.26 -13.84 -14.54
N LEU A 429 -10.85 -14.59 -15.50
CA LEU A 429 -10.18 -14.97 -16.73
C LEU A 429 -9.75 -13.75 -17.56
N ILE A 430 -10.66 -12.78 -17.78
CA ILE A 430 -10.36 -11.56 -18.53
C ILE A 430 -9.22 -10.78 -17.89
N VAL A 431 -9.26 -10.59 -16.57
CA VAL A 431 -8.21 -9.87 -15.83
C VAL A 431 -6.89 -10.63 -15.91
N SER A 432 -6.87 -11.95 -15.70
CA SER A 432 -5.66 -12.75 -15.81
C SER A 432 -5.05 -12.70 -17.21
N LEU A 433 -5.87 -12.77 -18.27
CA LEU A 433 -5.39 -12.66 -19.65
C LEU A 433 -4.74 -11.30 -19.92
N ILE A 434 -5.29 -10.22 -19.38
CA ILE A 434 -4.71 -8.88 -19.55
C ILE A 434 -3.40 -8.74 -18.76
N TYR A 435 -3.34 -9.29 -17.54
CA TYR A 435 -2.11 -9.30 -16.73
C TYR A 435 -0.97 -10.09 -17.36
N LEU A 436 -1.23 -11.01 -18.30
CA LEU A 436 -0.19 -11.66 -19.12
C LEU A 436 0.58 -10.66 -20.01
N PHE A 437 -0.05 -9.55 -20.38
CA PHE A 437 0.49 -8.58 -21.33
C PHE A 437 0.84 -7.24 -20.69
N ILE A 438 0.87 -7.15 -19.36
CA ILE A 438 1.27 -5.93 -18.65
C ILE A 438 2.52 -6.22 -17.86
N ASN A 439 3.58 -5.47 -18.15
CA ASN A 439 4.83 -5.60 -17.45
C ASN A 439 4.69 -5.09 -16.01
N TYR A 440 4.99 -5.94 -15.04
CA TYR A 440 5.08 -5.53 -13.65
C TYR A 440 6.44 -5.91 -13.07
N PRO A 441 7.20 -4.93 -12.53
CA PRO A 441 8.52 -5.19 -12.00
C PRO A 441 8.50 -5.89 -10.64
N TYR A 442 7.41 -5.78 -9.87
CA TYR A 442 7.33 -6.31 -8.50
C TYR A 442 6.07 -7.14 -8.25
N GLY A 443 6.18 -8.11 -7.34
CA GLY A 443 5.11 -9.06 -6.99
C GLY A 443 3.81 -8.39 -6.52
N ARG A 444 3.88 -7.34 -5.69
CA ARG A 444 2.71 -6.60 -5.17
C ARG A 444 1.78 -6.04 -6.25
N TYR A 445 2.26 -5.79 -7.46
CA TYR A 445 1.40 -5.31 -8.55
C TYR A 445 0.44 -6.41 -9.06
N LEU A 446 0.73 -7.68 -8.78
CA LEU A 446 -0.14 -8.82 -9.06
C LEU A 446 -1.29 -8.96 -8.06
N LEU A 447 -1.34 -8.15 -7.00
CA LEU A 447 -2.41 -8.24 -6.00
C LEU A 447 -3.81 -8.02 -6.59
N GLY A 448 -3.92 -7.30 -7.72
CA GLY A 448 -5.20 -7.00 -8.37
C GLY A 448 -5.83 -8.23 -8.99
N VAL A 449 -5.05 -8.99 -9.75
CA VAL A 449 -5.46 -10.31 -10.27
C VAL A 449 -5.57 -11.33 -9.14
N TYR A 450 -4.70 -11.24 -8.12
CA TYR A 450 -4.71 -12.17 -7.00
C TYR A 450 -6.05 -12.18 -6.25
N VAL A 451 -6.65 -11.00 -5.98
CA VAL A 451 -7.98 -10.88 -5.34
C VAL A 451 -9.03 -11.72 -6.07
N LEU A 452 -8.95 -11.83 -7.40
CA LEU A 452 -9.87 -12.62 -8.21
C LEU A 452 -9.53 -14.11 -8.21
N LEU A 453 -8.24 -14.46 -8.16
CA LEU A 453 -7.77 -15.84 -8.04
C LEU A 453 -8.19 -16.49 -6.71
N LEU A 454 -8.42 -15.70 -5.66
CA LEU A 454 -8.93 -16.21 -4.36
C LEU A 454 -10.24 -17.00 -4.52
N PHE A 455 -11.13 -16.59 -5.44
CA PHE A 455 -12.40 -17.26 -5.69
C PHE A 455 -12.19 -18.67 -6.26
N ILE A 456 -11.22 -18.82 -7.18
CA ILE A 456 -10.88 -20.11 -7.81
C ILE A 456 -10.31 -21.07 -6.77
N ALA A 457 -9.34 -20.63 -5.98
CA ALA A 457 -8.75 -21.46 -4.94
C ALA A 457 -9.77 -21.85 -3.86
N SER A 458 -10.64 -20.92 -3.46
CA SER A 458 -11.69 -21.19 -2.47
C SER A 458 -12.72 -22.19 -2.97
N LEU A 459 -13.02 -22.20 -4.27
CA LEU A 459 -13.90 -23.19 -4.91
C LEU A 459 -13.32 -24.60 -4.81
N GLY A 460 -12.02 -24.78 -5.09
CA GLY A 460 -11.37 -26.08 -4.99
C GLY A 460 -11.31 -26.62 -3.56
N ILE A 461 -10.96 -25.76 -2.58
CA ILE A 461 -11.02 -26.11 -1.15
C ILE A 461 -12.45 -26.53 -0.76
N TYR A 462 -13.47 -25.79 -1.23
CA TYR A 462 -14.86 -26.10 -0.95
C TYR A 462 -15.29 -27.46 -1.48
N PHE A 463 -14.97 -27.79 -2.74
CA PHE A 463 -15.32 -29.09 -3.33
C PHE A 463 -14.60 -30.27 -2.67
N ALA A 464 -13.30 -30.12 -2.39
CA ALA A 464 -12.54 -31.16 -1.71
C ALA A 464 -13.11 -31.47 -0.32
N LEU A 465 -13.52 -30.46 0.45
CA LEU A 465 -14.13 -30.66 1.77
C LEU A 465 -15.53 -31.27 1.72
N GLN A 466 -16.29 -31.07 0.63
CA GLN A 466 -17.55 -31.78 0.43
C GLN A 466 -17.34 -33.27 0.16
N GLN A 467 -16.25 -33.64 -0.51
CA GLN A 467 -15.96 -35.01 -0.89
C GLN A 467 -15.27 -35.79 0.24
N VAL A 468 -14.26 -35.19 0.87
CA VAL A 468 -13.44 -35.83 1.91
C VAL A 468 -13.29 -34.88 3.09
N SER A 469 -14.13 -35.04 4.09
CA SER A 469 -14.13 -34.18 5.29
C SER A 469 -12.81 -34.22 6.08
N ARG A 470 -12.03 -35.32 5.97
CA ARG A 470 -10.71 -35.47 6.61
C ARG A 470 -9.64 -34.51 6.06
N ILE A 471 -9.81 -33.98 4.84
CA ILE A 471 -8.89 -32.97 4.27
C ILE A 471 -8.77 -31.74 5.18
N LYS A 472 -9.80 -31.45 6.00
CA LYS A 472 -9.76 -30.35 6.97
C LYS A 472 -8.54 -30.43 7.90
N TYR A 473 -8.11 -31.63 8.32
CA TYR A 473 -6.96 -31.79 9.21
C TYR A 473 -5.63 -31.45 8.52
N ALA A 474 -5.49 -31.81 7.24
CA ALA A 474 -4.34 -31.39 6.43
C ALA A 474 -4.31 -29.86 6.24
N LEU A 475 -5.47 -29.23 6.05
CA LEU A 475 -5.58 -27.77 5.98
C LEU A 475 -5.20 -27.11 7.32
N TYR A 476 -5.65 -27.64 8.46
CA TYR A 476 -5.23 -27.15 9.79
C TYR A 476 -3.72 -27.27 9.99
N LEU A 477 -3.14 -28.41 9.63
CA LEU A 477 -1.70 -28.63 9.71
C LEU A 477 -0.94 -27.63 8.84
N LEU A 478 -1.40 -27.37 7.60
CA LEU A 478 -0.80 -26.39 6.71
C LEU A 478 -0.90 -24.97 7.29
N VAL A 479 -2.05 -24.57 7.85
CA VAL A 479 -2.20 -23.29 8.56
C VAL A 479 -1.19 -23.20 9.70
N PHE A 480 -1.05 -24.24 10.52
CA PHE A 480 -0.15 -24.22 11.67
C PHE A 480 1.33 -24.15 11.26
N ILE A 481 1.76 -24.94 10.27
CA ILE A 481 3.15 -24.93 9.78
C ILE A 481 3.50 -23.55 9.21
N THR A 482 2.61 -22.99 8.37
CA THR A 482 2.83 -21.67 7.77
C THR A 482 2.82 -20.56 8.83
N PHE A 483 1.85 -20.59 9.75
CA PHE A 483 1.81 -19.68 10.90
C PHE A 483 3.10 -19.76 11.74
N ALA A 484 3.52 -20.96 12.15
CA ALA A 484 4.69 -21.15 13.00
C ALA A 484 5.94 -20.55 12.36
N TYR A 485 6.15 -20.77 11.05
CA TYR A 485 7.26 -20.19 10.32
C TYR A 485 7.25 -18.65 10.38
N TYR A 486 6.13 -18.02 9.99
CA TYR A 486 6.05 -16.55 9.97
C TYR A 486 6.07 -15.95 11.38
N PHE A 487 5.40 -16.57 12.34
CA PHE A 487 5.35 -16.10 13.72
C PHE A 487 6.73 -16.15 14.37
N ILE A 488 7.43 -17.28 14.32
CA ILE A 488 8.79 -17.41 14.87
C ILE A 488 9.74 -16.42 14.17
N SER A 489 9.65 -16.31 12.84
CA SER A 489 10.43 -15.34 12.05
C SER A 489 10.18 -13.89 12.48
N SER A 490 8.97 -13.55 12.91
CA SER A 490 8.57 -12.23 13.38
C SER A 490 9.03 -11.99 14.82
N VAL A 491 8.89 -12.99 15.69
CA VAL A 491 9.32 -12.95 17.10
C VAL A 491 10.84 -12.79 17.23
N PHE A 492 11.63 -13.40 16.35
CA PHE A 492 13.09 -13.21 16.33
C PHE A 492 13.53 -11.78 15.98
N VAL A 493 12.63 -10.91 15.54
CA VAL A 493 12.96 -9.49 15.30
C VAL A 493 12.61 -8.61 16.51
N LEU A 494 11.73 -9.07 17.41
CA LEU A 494 11.32 -8.30 18.58
C LEU A 494 12.47 -7.85 19.50
N PRO A 495 13.55 -8.64 19.73
CA PRO A 495 14.68 -8.17 20.53
C PRO A 495 15.30 -6.85 20.03
N TYR A 496 15.30 -6.61 18.72
CA TYR A 496 15.77 -5.34 18.14
C TYR A 496 14.79 -4.18 18.36
N ALA A 497 13.49 -4.46 18.50
CA ALA A 497 12.52 -3.44 18.86
C ALA A 497 12.68 -3.03 20.34
N PHE A 498 12.85 -4.02 21.23
CA PHE A 498 12.93 -3.84 22.69
C PHE A 498 14.33 -3.45 23.21
N GLY A 499 15.27 -3.09 22.33
CA GLY A 499 16.63 -2.68 22.71
C GLY A 499 17.54 -3.79 23.25
N LEU A 500 17.07 -5.04 23.28
CA LEU A 500 17.86 -6.21 23.72
C LEU A 500 18.97 -6.58 22.73
N SER A 501 18.77 -6.29 21.46
CA SER A 501 19.74 -6.48 20.39
C SER A 501 19.90 -5.19 19.56
N ASP A 502 21.07 -4.99 18.97
CA ASP A 502 21.42 -3.77 18.24
C ASP A 502 20.56 -3.56 16.98
N LYS A 503 19.61 -2.63 17.07
CA LYS A 503 18.70 -2.27 15.97
C LYS A 503 19.46 -1.78 14.73
N ASN A 504 20.56 -1.06 14.90
CA ASN A 504 21.32 -0.51 13.78
C ASN A 504 21.99 -1.63 12.98
N LYS A 505 22.58 -2.63 13.66
CA LYS A 505 23.12 -3.83 13.00
C LYS A 505 22.05 -4.61 12.24
N TYR A 506 20.87 -4.78 12.83
CA TYR A 506 19.75 -5.42 12.14
C TYR A 506 19.36 -4.68 10.86
N LEU A 507 19.09 -3.37 10.96
CA LEU A 507 18.70 -2.55 9.82
C LEU A 507 19.81 -2.48 8.77
N SER A 508 21.07 -2.33 9.17
CA SER A 508 22.22 -2.39 8.28
C SER A 508 22.27 -3.72 7.50
N ARG A 509 22.08 -4.88 8.15
CA ARG A 509 22.06 -6.18 7.46
C ARG A 509 20.87 -6.36 6.51
N VAL A 510 19.72 -5.78 6.84
CA VAL A 510 18.50 -5.92 6.02
C VAL A 510 18.50 -4.94 4.85
N LEU A 511 18.87 -3.68 5.09
CA LEU A 511 18.74 -2.57 4.14
C LEU A 511 19.95 -2.45 3.20
N THR A 512 21.16 -2.90 3.57
CA THR A 512 22.32 -2.93 2.63
C THR A 512 22.07 -3.77 1.38
N ARG A 513 21.11 -4.71 1.43
CA ARG A 513 20.72 -5.52 0.28
C ARG A 513 19.82 -4.79 -0.71
N ASP A 514 19.27 -3.66 -0.29
CA ASP A 514 18.42 -2.80 -1.11
C ASP A 514 19.25 -1.62 -1.62
N ASN A 515 19.51 -1.61 -2.93
CA ASN A 515 20.25 -0.56 -3.62
C ASN A 515 19.53 0.80 -3.63
N SER A 516 18.44 0.97 -2.91
CA SER A 516 17.72 2.23 -2.79
C SER A 516 17.57 2.69 -1.34
N SER A 517 17.92 1.87 -0.35
CA SER A 517 17.71 2.22 1.05
C SER A 517 18.91 2.93 1.67
N TYR A 518 18.62 3.99 2.41
CA TYR A 518 19.58 4.79 3.17
C TYR A 518 19.17 4.93 4.64
N PHE A 519 20.03 4.35 5.48
CA PHE A 519 19.87 4.28 6.93
C PHE A 519 21.13 4.86 7.58
N ASP A 520 21.04 5.26 8.84
CA ASP A 520 22.23 5.65 9.59
C ASP A 520 23.14 4.45 9.85
N PHE A 521 23.95 4.07 8.86
CA PHE A 521 24.88 2.95 8.99
C PHE A 521 25.98 3.29 10.01
N ASP A 522 26.04 2.51 11.08
CA ASP A 522 27.01 2.66 12.18
C ASP A 522 26.88 4.00 12.96
N TYR A 523 25.68 4.56 13.08
CA TYR A 523 25.38 5.77 13.88
C TYR A 523 26.19 7.02 13.44
N LYS A 524 26.54 7.10 12.15
CA LYS A 524 27.30 8.19 11.55
C LYS A 524 26.45 9.43 11.30
N PHE A 525 25.19 9.33 10.92
CA PHE A 525 24.33 10.50 10.67
C PHE A 525 23.95 11.16 11.98
N ASP A 526 23.49 10.40 12.96
CA ASP A 526 23.13 10.90 14.28
C ASP A 526 24.30 11.62 14.95
N LYS A 527 25.53 11.18 14.67
CA LYS A 527 26.75 11.82 15.17
C LYS A 527 27.07 13.15 14.49
N PHE A 528 26.76 13.30 13.20
CA PHE A 528 27.27 14.41 12.39
C PHE A 528 26.21 15.37 11.87
N ILE A 529 24.94 14.97 11.82
CA ILE A 529 23.84 15.74 11.27
C ILE A 529 22.88 16.13 12.40
N GLN A 530 22.74 17.44 12.59
CA GLN A 530 21.83 18.07 13.52
C GLN A 530 20.48 18.32 12.85
N LYS A 531 19.42 18.45 13.65
CA LYS A 531 18.04 18.61 13.15
C LYS A 531 17.80 19.87 12.31
N ASN A 532 18.61 20.91 12.53
CA ASN A 532 18.56 22.17 11.79
C ASN A 532 19.45 22.20 10.54
N ASP A 533 20.27 21.17 10.31
CA ASP A 533 21.03 21.08 9.08
C ASP A 533 20.10 20.91 7.88
N ILE A 534 20.49 21.52 6.77
CA ILE A 534 19.92 21.26 5.45
C ILE A 534 20.95 20.45 4.68
N VAL A 535 20.62 19.19 4.43
CA VAL A 535 21.50 18.23 3.75
C VAL A 535 21.13 18.15 2.28
N ALA A 536 22.01 18.62 1.39
CA ALA A 536 21.87 18.35 -0.04
C ALA A 536 22.25 16.89 -0.31
N MET A 537 21.44 16.17 -1.09
CA MET A 537 21.66 14.77 -1.41
C MET A 537 21.83 14.59 -2.92
N TYR A 538 22.85 13.83 -3.32
CA TYR A 538 23.09 13.47 -4.73
C TYR A 538 23.14 11.97 -4.97
N ASN A 539 22.43 11.52 -6.01
CA ASN A 539 22.34 10.11 -6.42
C ASN A 539 21.70 9.22 -5.34
N PHE A 540 20.81 9.82 -4.53
CA PHE A 540 20.01 9.13 -3.54
C PHE A 540 18.62 8.88 -4.12
N HIS A 541 18.47 7.75 -4.78
CA HIS A 541 17.16 7.24 -5.17
C HIS A 541 16.63 6.37 -4.04
N GLY A 542 15.68 6.86 -3.23
CA GLY A 542 15.01 6.01 -2.25
C GLY A 542 15.50 6.09 -0.78
N TYR A 543 14.70 5.40 0.03
CA TYR A 543 14.52 5.19 1.49
C TYR A 543 15.40 5.94 2.49
N TYR A 544 14.81 6.83 3.30
CA TYR A 544 15.49 7.74 4.21
C TYR A 544 14.88 7.59 5.60
N TYR A 545 15.53 6.73 6.38
CA TYR A 545 15.10 6.33 7.72
C TYR A 545 15.60 7.27 8.82
N ALA A 546 16.53 8.18 8.52
CA ALA A 546 16.97 9.21 9.45
C ALA A 546 15.99 10.41 9.42
N ASP A 547 16.06 11.30 10.41
CA ASP A 547 15.14 12.44 10.54
C ASP A 547 15.88 13.79 10.53
N PHE A 548 16.38 14.22 9.36
CA PHE A 548 16.92 15.56 9.12
C PHE A 548 16.29 16.24 7.90
N ASN A 549 16.48 17.56 7.77
CA ASN A 549 16.00 18.29 6.59
C ASN A 549 16.93 18.01 5.41
N PHE A 550 16.35 17.62 4.28
CA PHE A 550 17.12 17.36 3.06
C PHE A 550 16.53 18.10 1.85
N MET A 551 17.41 18.33 0.89
CA MET A 551 17.10 18.83 -0.45
C MET A 551 17.78 17.93 -1.49
N ASP A 552 17.06 17.63 -2.56
CA ASP A 552 17.63 16.96 -3.72
C ASP A 552 18.50 17.97 -4.49
N VAL A 553 19.75 17.61 -4.80
CA VAL A 553 20.66 18.44 -5.61
C VAL A 553 20.02 18.83 -6.96
N ASN A 554 19.18 17.97 -7.54
CA ASN A 554 18.44 18.24 -8.77
C ASN A 554 17.47 19.43 -8.65
N SER A 555 17.00 19.73 -7.44
CA SER A 555 16.14 20.91 -7.18
C SER A 555 16.92 22.21 -7.02
N ILE A 556 18.25 22.13 -6.81
CA ILE A 556 19.13 23.28 -6.60
C ILE A 556 19.85 23.64 -7.90
N PHE A 557 20.25 22.62 -8.68
CA PHE A 557 21.01 22.79 -9.90
C PHE A 557 20.13 22.73 -11.14
N GLU A 558 20.20 23.79 -11.94
CA GLU A 558 19.67 23.80 -13.30
C GLU A 558 20.71 23.27 -14.29
N SER A 559 20.28 22.76 -15.46
CA SER A 559 21.17 22.16 -16.46
C SER A 559 22.33 23.07 -16.89
N ASN A 560 22.12 24.40 -16.86
CA ASN A 560 23.03 25.38 -17.46
C ASN A 560 23.87 26.16 -16.45
N ASN A 561 23.62 26.01 -15.14
CA ASN A 561 24.33 26.77 -14.12
C ASN A 561 24.48 25.95 -12.82
N LYS A 562 25.57 25.17 -12.75
CA LYS A 562 25.88 24.24 -11.66
C LYS A 562 27.12 24.74 -10.92
N SER A 563 26.93 25.17 -9.67
CA SER A 563 27.99 25.76 -8.85
C SER A 563 27.82 25.34 -7.39
N MET A 564 28.93 25.13 -6.68
CA MET A 564 28.91 24.87 -5.23
C MET A 564 28.38 26.06 -4.42
N GLU A 565 28.48 27.30 -4.92
CA GLU A 565 27.92 28.49 -4.27
C GLU A 565 26.41 28.42 -4.15
N LYS A 566 25.71 27.86 -5.15
CA LYS A 566 24.25 27.70 -5.10
C LYS A 566 23.77 26.87 -3.91
N LEU A 567 24.54 25.86 -3.49
CA LEU A 567 24.21 25.10 -2.29
C LEU A 567 24.18 26.02 -1.06
N ARG A 568 25.11 26.97 -0.97
CA ARG A 568 25.17 27.94 0.14
C ARG A 568 24.04 28.95 0.08
N GLU A 569 23.70 29.42 -1.11
CA GLU A 569 22.60 30.38 -1.33
C GLU A 569 21.27 29.84 -0.81
N VAL A 570 21.02 28.54 -0.96
CA VAL A 570 19.81 27.87 -0.44
C VAL A 570 19.96 27.35 1.01
N GLY A 571 21.07 27.69 1.68
CA GLY A 571 21.30 27.37 3.09
C GLY A 571 21.74 25.93 3.39
N VAL A 572 22.24 25.19 2.40
CA VAL A 572 22.77 23.83 2.61
C VAL A 572 24.01 23.88 3.48
N THR A 573 23.98 23.16 4.60
CA THR A 573 25.11 23.06 5.54
C THR A 573 25.95 21.81 5.28
N LYS A 574 25.37 20.79 4.63
CA LYS A 574 26.01 19.50 4.39
C LYS A 574 25.66 18.96 3.01
N LEU A 575 26.64 18.31 2.38
CA LEU A 575 26.44 17.61 1.12
C LEU A 575 26.71 16.13 1.31
N MET A 576 25.74 15.33 0.92
CA MET A 576 25.79 13.89 0.99
C MET A 576 25.79 13.31 -0.42
N ILE A 577 26.77 12.44 -0.70
CA ILE A 577 27.01 11.90 -2.03
C ILE A 577 27.00 10.38 -1.97
N ARG A 578 26.22 9.76 -2.84
CA ARG A 578 26.21 8.31 -3.03
C ARG A 578 26.96 7.89 -4.29
N GLY A 579 27.83 6.90 -4.16
CA GLY A 579 28.54 6.23 -5.26
C GLY A 579 29.99 6.67 -5.43
N GLY A 580 30.33 7.92 -5.14
CA GLY A 580 31.70 8.45 -5.24
C GLY A 580 31.96 9.63 -4.32
N ASP A 581 33.20 10.10 -4.29
CA ASP A 581 33.61 11.26 -3.51
C ASP A 581 33.17 12.59 -4.16
N ILE A 582 33.53 13.72 -3.52
CA ILE A 582 33.24 15.07 -4.01
C ILE A 582 33.82 15.38 -5.39
N LEU A 583 34.98 14.83 -5.74
CA LEU A 583 35.60 15.04 -7.05
C LEU A 583 34.82 14.31 -8.13
N TRP A 584 34.39 13.08 -7.84
CA TRP A 584 33.48 12.34 -8.70
C TRP A 584 32.15 13.07 -8.90
N PHE A 585 31.55 13.61 -7.83
CA PHE A 585 30.34 14.41 -7.89
C PHE A 585 30.49 15.65 -8.79
N CYS A 586 31.53 16.45 -8.54
CA CYS A 586 31.80 17.65 -9.32
C CYS A 586 32.10 17.33 -10.79
N SER A 587 32.87 16.27 -11.05
CA SER A 587 33.14 15.79 -12.42
C SER A 587 31.85 15.36 -13.13
N LYS A 588 31.00 14.57 -12.47
CA LYS A 588 29.74 14.09 -13.04
C LYS A 588 28.78 15.21 -13.39
N LEU A 589 28.70 16.21 -12.53
CA LEU A 589 27.83 17.36 -12.74
C LEU A 589 28.48 18.48 -13.54
N SER A 590 29.77 18.38 -13.89
CA SER A 590 30.52 19.45 -14.56
C SER A 590 30.51 20.77 -13.75
N ILE A 591 30.73 20.66 -12.44
CA ILE A 591 30.81 21.79 -11.50
C ILE A 591 32.24 22.35 -11.53
N ASN A 592 32.38 23.63 -11.87
CA ASN A 592 33.67 24.26 -12.10
C ASN A 592 34.35 24.78 -10.81
N ASP A 593 33.59 24.99 -9.73
CA ASP A 593 34.00 25.61 -8.47
C ASP A 593 33.97 24.64 -7.28
N CYS A 594 34.51 23.44 -7.48
CA CYS A 594 34.54 22.38 -6.47
C CYS A 594 35.54 22.66 -5.33
N LYS A 595 35.24 23.62 -4.45
CA LYS A 595 36.10 24.06 -3.33
C LYS A 595 35.28 24.26 -2.04
N ASN A 596 35.98 24.52 -0.93
CA ASN A 596 35.40 24.90 0.37
C ASN A 596 34.41 23.89 0.95
N TYR A 597 34.92 22.68 1.16
CA TYR A 597 34.21 21.58 1.83
C TYR A 597 35.19 20.80 2.71
N SER A 598 34.65 20.09 3.70
CA SER A 598 35.42 19.16 4.53
C SER A 598 34.69 17.82 4.67
N LEU A 599 35.41 16.71 4.43
CA LEU A 599 34.84 15.37 4.61
C LEU A 599 34.64 15.11 6.11
N ILE A 600 33.40 14.83 6.50
CA ILE A 600 33.05 14.54 7.89
C ILE A 600 33.02 13.02 8.13
N SER A 601 32.46 12.27 7.18
CA SER A 601 32.25 10.82 7.33
C SER A 601 32.16 10.13 5.98
N SER A 602 32.57 8.87 5.93
CA SER A 602 32.41 8.00 4.76
C SER A 602 32.08 6.57 5.17
N TYR A 603 31.51 5.82 4.25
CA TYR A 603 31.26 4.39 4.40
C TYR A 603 31.63 3.68 3.11
N LEU A 604 32.59 2.77 3.25
CA LEU A 604 33.29 2.15 2.15
C LEU A 604 32.77 0.74 1.84
N VAL A 605 31.55 0.42 2.31
CA VAL A 605 30.84 -0.80 1.95
C VAL A 605 29.71 -0.39 1.02
N TYR A 606 29.60 -1.08 -0.12
CA TYR A 606 28.62 -0.74 -1.13
C TYR A 606 27.18 -0.80 -0.55
N PRO A 607 26.33 0.23 -0.78
CA PRO A 607 26.62 1.44 -1.55
C PRO A 607 27.51 2.45 -0.81
N TYR A 608 28.55 2.96 -1.49
CA TYR A 608 29.45 3.97 -0.96
C TYR A 608 28.71 5.27 -0.67
N TYR A 609 28.97 5.87 0.48
CA TYR A 609 28.48 7.22 0.78
C TYR A 609 29.54 8.09 1.43
N TYR A 610 29.44 9.39 1.16
CA TYR A 610 30.33 10.42 1.66
C TYR A 610 29.50 11.60 2.17
N LEU A 611 29.79 12.05 3.38
CA LEU A 611 29.16 13.20 4.00
C LEU A 611 30.19 14.31 4.18
N TYR A 612 29.92 15.44 3.55
CA TYR A 612 30.74 16.63 3.58
C TYR A 612 30.04 17.75 4.34
N LYS A 613 30.82 18.55 5.07
CA LYS A 613 30.41 19.87 5.54
C LYS A 613 30.67 20.86 4.41
N ILE A 614 29.71 21.73 4.15
CA ILE A 614 29.94 22.89 3.29
C ILE A 614 30.42 24.02 4.18
N ASP A 615 31.67 24.45 3.98
CA ASP A 615 32.28 25.49 4.80
C ASP A 615 31.81 26.85 4.28
N LEU A 616 30.95 27.52 5.05
CA LEU A 616 30.36 28.82 4.71
C LEU A 616 31.41 29.86 4.33
#